data_AF-A0A0F7VCN3-F1
#
_entry.id   AF-A0A0F7VCN3-F1
#
_cell.length_a   1.000
_cell.length_b   1.000
_cell.length_c   1.000
_cell.angle_alpha   90.00
_cell.angle_beta   90.00
_cell.angle_gamma   90.00
#
_symmetry.space_group_name_H-M   'P 1'
#
loop_
_entity.id
_entity.type
_entity.pdbx_description
1 polymer ?
#
loop_
_entity_poly.entity_id
_entity_poly.type
_entity_poly.pdbx_seq_one_letter_code
_entity_poly.pdbx_strand_id
1 'polypeptide(L)'
;MANSSTDTQACGGDRARLPLDQNGMSLALIYSHDPAHCTLLQGDIVICACLELGLLILAVIGSFHMSRMVIASSVLQLVSALSMIMASVVEHSRSPRPSILLNSYLFLTLLLDIARARTLFLLSDHGPEIIYSIIFGASVRLKTGILVLEAYQKARWVTWDATKHSPEETSGILPLLSLGVFFWLNKLFLARYRQTFTIESLYPLDSSFDAQALHAEVAKRMDYNKVEEDQFSLLKVLVRTLRVHLLLPIPPRAVLIAFNIYQALFIESLVTYLSLSPQDPNVGYRLIGATILIYSGIGISYALSRYCHHQLRTMVHSILVTETFRAATRIRLGLGDDSAALTLISTDMERIRMGLCFVHETLASIIQAGLAAWLLHRQVGVVFVAPIGVVVVYFVGLGVLINYTGDSQRS
;
A
#
# COMPACT_ATOMS: atom_id res chain seq x y z
N MET A 1 -58.52 53.90 -40.86
CA MET A 1 -59.00 53.49 -39.53
C MET A 1 -57.75 53.21 -38.70
N ALA A 2 -57.22 54.25 -38.03
CA ALA A 2 -57.40 54.54 -36.59
C ALA A 2 -56.61 53.52 -35.74
N ASN A 3 -55.71 53.86 -34.80
CA ASN A 3 -55.19 55.07 -34.16
C ASN A 3 -53.76 54.71 -33.66
N SER A 4 -52.77 55.61 -33.65
CA SER A 4 -52.31 56.40 -32.47
C SER A 4 -52.02 55.54 -31.22
N SER A 5 -50.96 55.72 -30.43
CA SER A 5 -49.94 56.77 -30.30
C SER A 5 -48.99 56.35 -29.14
N THR A 6 -47.69 56.67 -29.30
CA THR A 6 -46.75 57.19 -28.28
C THR A 6 -46.76 56.62 -26.83
N ASP A 7 -45.61 56.12 -26.33
CA ASP A 7 -44.70 56.92 -25.50
C ASP A 7 -43.45 56.17 -24.97
N THR A 8 -42.37 56.95 -24.94
CA THR A 8 -41.07 56.88 -24.25
C THR A 8 -41.04 56.29 -22.82
N GLN A 9 -39.97 55.57 -22.44
CA GLN A 9 -38.90 56.04 -21.51
C GLN A 9 -37.95 54.93 -20.98
N ALA A 10 -36.64 55.23 -21.06
CA ALA A 10 -35.57 55.12 -20.06
C ALA A 10 -35.10 53.76 -19.44
N CYS A 11 -33.81 53.47 -19.73
CA CYS A 11 -32.68 53.15 -18.85
C CYS A 11 -32.85 52.37 -17.53
N GLY A 12 -32.01 51.33 -17.39
CA GLY A 12 -31.62 50.68 -16.13
C GLY A 12 -31.60 49.17 -16.32
N GLY A 13 -30.51 48.55 -16.77
CA GLY A 13 -29.32 48.34 -15.96
C GLY A 13 -29.51 47.06 -15.16
N ASP A 14 -29.14 45.90 -15.72
CA ASP A 14 -28.95 44.72 -14.89
C ASP A 14 -27.76 43.87 -15.31
N ARG A 15 -26.87 43.70 -14.33
CA ARG A 15 -25.61 42.96 -14.40
C ARG A 15 -25.90 41.49 -14.67
N ALA A 16 -25.25 40.96 -15.70
CA ALA A 16 -25.02 39.53 -15.85
C ALA A 16 -24.30 39.00 -14.59
N ARG A 17 -25.04 38.34 -13.70
CA ARG A 17 -24.48 37.55 -12.60
C ARG A 17 -24.15 36.16 -13.13
N LEU A 18 -22.86 35.85 -13.16
CA LEU A 18 -22.30 34.51 -13.22
C LEU A 18 -22.95 33.60 -12.15
N PRO A 19 -23.38 32.37 -12.46
CA PRO A 19 -23.73 31.41 -11.43
C PRO A 19 -22.44 30.92 -10.74
N LEU A 20 -22.23 31.40 -9.52
CA LEU A 20 -21.25 30.89 -8.56
C LEU A 20 -21.62 29.45 -8.16
N ASP A 21 -20.72 28.53 -8.49
CA ASP A 21 -20.35 27.32 -7.74
C ASP A 21 -21.39 26.75 -6.76
N GLN A 22 -22.34 25.97 -7.27
CA GLN A 22 -23.18 25.05 -6.47
C GLN A 22 -22.62 23.63 -6.37
N ASN A 23 -21.47 23.34 -7.01
CA ASN A 23 -20.88 22.01 -7.01
C ASN A 23 -20.02 21.75 -5.76
N GLY A 24 -19.48 22.78 -5.12
CA GLY A 24 -18.77 22.65 -3.84
C GLY A 24 -19.68 22.29 -2.64
N MET A 25 -20.93 22.78 -2.59
CA MET A 25 -21.85 22.51 -1.48
C MET A 25 -22.61 21.18 -1.60
N SER A 26 -22.86 20.68 -2.81
CA SER A 26 -23.53 19.37 -2.97
C SER A 26 -22.64 18.19 -2.62
N LEU A 27 -21.31 18.31 -2.78
CA LEU A 27 -20.37 17.26 -2.37
C LEU A 27 -20.25 17.14 -0.84
N ALA A 28 -20.51 18.22 -0.09
CA ALA A 28 -20.51 18.20 1.37
C ALA A 28 -21.76 17.55 1.98
N LEU A 29 -22.88 17.52 1.25
CA LEU A 29 -24.16 16.96 1.76
C LEU A 29 -24.33 15.46 1.49
N ILE A 30 -23.42 14.82 0.75
CA ILE A 30 -23.48 13.36 0.48
C ILE A 30 -22.79 12.56 1.61
N TYR A 31 -22.03 13.22 2.49
CA TYR A 31 -21.30 12.56 3.57
C TYR A 31 -21.93 12.87 4.93
N SER A 32 -23.04 12.18 5.25
CA SER A 32 -23.59 12.18 6.61
C SER A 32 -22.65 11.39 7.53
N HIS A 33 -21.61 12.07 8.01
CA HIS A 33 -20.72 11.51 9.02
C HIS A 33 -21.42 11.60 10.37
N ASP A 34 -21.77 10.46 10.96
CA ASP A 34 -22.38 10.43 12.29
C ASP A 34 -21.36 10.96 13.33
N PRO A 35 -21.56 12.15 13.92
CA PRO A 35 -20.55 12.79 14.78
C PRO A 35 -20.26 11.96 16.04
N ALA A 36 -21.22 11.11 16.45
CA ALA A 36 -21.11 10.23 17.61
C ALA A 36 -20.05 9.12 17.45
N HIS A 37 -19.71 8.71 16.22
CA HIS A 37 -18.69 7.69 16.02
C HIS A 37 -17.27 8.25 16.03
N CYS A 38 -17.09 9.44 15.45
CA CYS A 38 -15.79 10.09 15.47
C CYS A 38 -15.35 10.41 16.90
N THR A 39 -16.30 10.84 17.73
CA THR A 39 -16.05 11.05 19.15
C THR A 39 -15.77 9.74 19.89
N LEU A 40 -16.40 8.63 19.50
CA LEU A 40 -16.15 7.31 20.09
C LEU A 40 -14.75 6.78 19.72
N LEU A 41 -14.36 6.84 18.45
CA LEU A 41 -13.03 6.42 18.01
C LEU A 41 -11.92 7.28 18.62
N GLN A 42 -12.09 8.60 18.64
CA GLN A 42 -11.15 9.50 19.30
C GLN A 42 -11.08 9.25 20.80
N GLY A 43 -12.23 8.96 21.43
CA GLY A 43 -12.32 8.55 22.83
C GLY A 43 -11.49 7.29 23.11
N ASP A 44 -11.65 6.24 22.30
CA ASP A 44 -10.90 4.99 22.45
C ASP A 44 -9.39 5.18 22.30
N ILE A 45 -8.95 6.03 21.36
CA ILE A 45 -7.52 6.36 21.19
C ILE A 45 -6.97 7.10 22.41
N VAL A 46 -7.73 8.04 22.98
CA VAL A 46 -7.34 8.77 24.20
C VAL A 46 -7.28 7.83 25.40
N ILE A 47 -8.25 6.92 25.55
CA ILE A 47 -8.23 5.89 26.61
C ILE A 47 -6.99 5.00 26.45
N CYS A 48 -6.62 4.64 25.22
CA CYS A 48 -5.40 3.88 24.94
C CYS A 48 -4.15 4.65 25.40
N ALA A 49 -4.05 5.95 25.09
CA ALA A 49 -2.92 6.78 25.52
C ALA A 49 -2.83 6.89 27.05
N CYS A 50 -3.96 7.01 27.75
CA CYS A 50 -4.01 7.02 29.21
C CYS A 50 -3.55 5.67 29.81
N LEU A 51 -3.93 4.54 29.20
CA LEU A 51 -3.48 3.22 29.63
C LEU A 51 -1.97 3.03 29.43
N GLU A 52 -1.41 3.46 28.30
CA GLU A 52 0.03 3.42 28.03
C GLU A 52 0.82 4.32 29.00
N LEU A 53 0.26 5.48 29.38
CA LEU A 53 0.82 6.34 30.42
C LEU A 53 0.81 5.66 31.79
N GLY A 54 -0.29 4.98 32.15
CA GLY A 54 -0.38 4.19 33.37
C GLY A 54 0.64 3.04 33.41
N LEU A 55 0.87 2.37 32.28
CA LEU A 55 1.90 1.33 32.15
C LEU A 55 3.31 1.90 32.33
N LEU A 56 3.60 3.09 31.81
CA LEU A 56 4.89 3.76 32.04
C LEU A 56 5.11 4.10 33.52
N ILE A 57 4.10 4.62 34.21
CA ILE A 57 4.19 4.93 35.65
C ILE A 57 4.47 3.64 36.43
N LEU A 58 3.74 2.55 36.11
CA LEU A 58 3.93 1.27 36.78
C LEU A 58 5.31 0.65 36.47
N ALA A 59 5.84 0.85 35.26
CA ALA A 59 7.18 0.43 34.87
C ALA A 59 8.31 1.20 35.60
N VAL A 60 8.05 2.44 36.01
CA VAL A 60 9.01 3.27 36.75
C VAL A 60 8.96 2.97 38.25
N ILE A 61 7.78 2.72 38.82
CA ILE A 61 7.58 2.45 40.25
C ILE A 61 7.91 0.99 40.60
N GLY A 62 7.54 0.05 39.72
CA GLY A 62 7.91 -1.35 39.87
C GLY A 62 9.40 -1.52 39.62
N SER A 63 10.18 -1.72 40.68
CA SER A 63 11.63 -1.97 40.60
C SER A 63 11.93 -3.34 39.97
N PHE A 64 11.65 -3.49 38.67
CA PHE A 64 11.88 -4.70 37.91
C PHE A 64 13.39 -4.90 37.63
N HIS A 65 13.89 -6.13 37.75
CA HIS A 65 15.28 -6.49 37.42
C HIS A 65 15.64 -6.21 35.93
N MET A 66 14.65 -6.03 35.05
CA MET A 66 14.78 -5.67 33.63
C MET A 66 14.40 -4.21 33.30
N SER A 67 14.51 -3.29 34.27
CA SER A 67 13.88 -1.96 34.21
C SER A 67 14.17 -1.15 32.94
N ARG A 68 15.41 -1.13 32.44
CA ARG A 68 15.78 -0.20 31.36
C ARG A 68 15.11 -0.54 30.01
N MET A 69 14.96 -1.82 29.67
CA MET A 69 14.29 -2.22 28.43
C MET A 69 12.77 -2.03 28.51
N VAL A 70 12.17 -2.36 29.66
CA VAL A 70 10.72 -2.17 29.87
C VAL A 70 10.38 -0.68 29.85
N ILE A 71 11.14 0.16 30.55
CA ILE A 71 10.97 1.61 30.55
C ILE A 71 11.11 2.19 29.13
N ALA A 72 12.18 1.82 28.40
CA ALA A 72 12.36 2.30 27.02
C ALA A 72 11.20 1.88 26.11
N SER A 73 10.71 0.65 26.26
CA SER A 73 9.55 0.16 25.52
C SER A 73 8.26 0.92 25.87
N SER A 74 7.98 1.17 27.15
CA SER A 74 6.80 1.91 27.59
C SER A 74 6.85 3.37 27.12
N VAL A 75 8.04 4.00 27.10
CA VAL A 75 8.22 5.34 26.51
C VAL A 75 7.90 5.34 25.03
N LEU A 76 8.40 4.37 24.26
CA LEU A 76 8.09 4.24 22.84
C LEU A 76 6.59 4.01 22.59
N GLN A 77 5.93 3.20 23.43
CA GLN A 77 4.49 2.98 23.37
C GLN A 77 3.71 4.27 23.64
N LEU A 78 4.11 5.07 24.63
CA LEU A 78 3.50 6.37 24.90
C LEU A 78 3.67 7.35 23.74
N VAL A 79 4.88 7.48 23.20
CA VAL A 79 5.18 8.33 22.03
C VAL A 79 4.33 7.89 20.83
N SER A 80 4.15 6.58 20.66
CA SER A 80 3.32 6.04 19.60
C SER A 80 1.84 6.38 19.76
N ALA A 81 1.31 6.31 20.99
CA ALA A 81 -0.08 6.66 21.29
C ALA A 81 -0.35 8.15 21.03
N LEU A 82 0.60 9.03 21.39
CA LEU A 82 0.53 10.45 21.07
C LEU A 82 0.56 10.71 19.56
N SER A 83 1.39 9.95 18.84
CA SER A 83 1.46 10.02 17.38
C SER A 83 0.16 9.56 16.72
N MET A 84 -0.52 8.54 17.28
CA MET A 84 -1.83 8.10 16.81
C MET A 84 -2.90 9.18 16.97
N ILE A 85 -2.90 9.92 18.08
CA ILE A 85 -3.82 11.06 18.29
C ILE A 85 -3.59 12.12 17.21
N MET A 86 -2.32 12.49 16.97
CA MET A 86 -1.97 13.47 15.95
C MET A 86 -2.38 13.01 14.54
N ALA A 87 -2.09 11.75 14.19
CA ALA A 87 -2.48 11.17 12.91
C ALA A 87 -4.00 11.19 12.74
N SER A 88 -4.76 10.77 13.76
CA SER A 88 -6.23 10.78 13.76
C SER A 88 -6.80 12.18 13.51
N VAL A 89 -6.27 13.23 14.15
CA VAL A 89 -6.74 14.61 13.97
C VAL A 89 -6.40 15.16 12.57
N VAL A 90 -5.18 14.91 12.09
CA VAL A 90 -4.75 15.36 10.76
C VAL A 90 -5.54 14.65 9.66
N GLU A 91 -5.82 13.37 9.83
CA GLU A 91 -6.55 12.57 8.84
C GLU A 91 -8.05 12.88 8.86
N HIS A 92 -8.63 13.10 10.05
CA HIS A 92 -10.01 13.54 10.19
C HIS A 92 -10.26 14.91 9.53
N SER A 93 -9.29 15.81 9.58
CA SER A 93 -9.40 17.15 8.98
C SER A 93 -9.11 17.20 7.48
N ARG A 94 -8.32 16.26 6.95
CA ARG A 94 -7.91 16.28 5.53
C ARG A 94 -8.58 15.25 4.62
N SER A 95 -9.15 14.16 5.14
CA SER A 95 -9.65 13.09 4.28
C SER A 95 -10.83 12.30 4.85
N PRO A 96 -11.88 12.04 4.06
CA PRO A 96 -12.94 11.10 4.41
C PRO A 96 -12.53 9.62 4.26
N ARG A 97 -11.32 9.32 3.74
CA ARG A 97 -10.82 7.95 3.54
C ARG A 97 -10.31 7.33 4.85
N PRO A 98 -10.41 5.99 5.05
CA PRO A 98 -9.74 5.31 6.16
C PRO A 98 -8.23 5.53 6.15
N SER A 99 -7.64 5.72 7.33
CA SER A 99 -6.25 6.08 7.45
C SER A 99 -5.35 4.87 7.22
N ILE A 100 -4.64 4.98 6.11
CA ILE A 100 -3.72 3.96 5.61
C ILE A 100 -2.58 3.69 6.60
N LEU A 101 -2.03 4.77 7.16
CA LEU A 101 -0.92 4.71 8.08
C LEU A 101 -1.35 4.19 9.45
N LEU A 102 -2.50 4.64 9.97
CA LEU A 102 -2.99 4.21 11.29
C LEU A 102 -3.33 2.71 11.31
N ASN A 103 -4.03 2.22 10.29
CA ASN A 103 -4.44 0.82 10.21
C ASN A 103 -3.26 -0.14 10.03
N SER A 104 -2.31 0.23 9.17
CA SER A 104 -1.09 -0.57 9.00
C SER A 104 -0.23 -0.58 10.26
N TYR A 105 -0.09 0.57 10.93
CA TYR A 105 0.59 0.69 12.21
C TYR A 105 -0.07 -0.17 13.30
N LEU A 106 -1.41 -0.06 13.46
CA LEU A 106 -2.17 -0.81 14.45
C LEU A 106 -2.04 -2.32 14.21
N PHE A 107 -2.19 -2.78 12.97
CA PHE A 107 -2.06 -4.20 12.63
C PHE A 107 -0.68 -4.77 12.97
N LEU A 108 0.39 -4.07 12.57
CA LEU A 108 1.76 -4.52 12.78
C LEU A 108 2.12 -4.51 14.27
N THR A 109 1.70 -3.46 14.98
CA THR A 109 1.91 -3.33 16.43
C THR A 109 1.10 -4.36 17.21
N LEU A 110 -0.14 -4.66 16.80
CA LEU A 110 -0.98 -5.68 17.43
C LEU A 110 -0.31 -7.06 17.41
N LEU A 111 0.31 -7.41 16.29
CA LEU A 111 0.98 -8.70 16.11
C LEU A 111 2.16 -8.85 17.09
N LEU A 112 2.96 -7.79 17.23
CA LEU A 112 4.07 -7.74 18.18
C LEU A 112 3.58 -7.69 19.63
N ASP A 113 2.53 -6.92 19.90
CA ASP A 113 1.93 -6.76 21.22
C ASP A 113 1.29 -8.06 21.71
N ILE A 114 0.71 -8.89 20.85
CA ILE A 114 0.20 -10.23 21.22
C ILE A 114 1.35 -11.15 21.67
N ALA A 115 2.45 -11.16 20.92
CA ALA A 115 3.64 -11.95 21.29
C ALA A 115 4.24 -11.47 22.62
N ARG A 116 4.30 -10.14 22.82
CA ARG A 116 4.75 -9.51 24.06
C ARG A 116 3.81 -9.81 25.23
N ALA A 117 2.50 -9.73 25.03
CA ALA A 117 1.50 -10.01 26.07
C ALA A 117 1.64 -11.44 26.56
N ARG A 118 1.74 -12.41 25.64
CA ARG A 118 1.97 -13.82 26.01
C ARG A 118 3.26 -13.97 26.82
N THR A 119 4.34 -13.33 26.40
CA THR A 119 5.63 -13.41 27.08
C THR A 119 5.55 -12.82 28.50
N LEU A 120 4.91 -11.66 28.66
CA LEU A 120 4.68 -11.03 29.96
C LEU A 120 3.83 -11.89 30.88
N PHE A 121 2.73 -12.49 30.37
CA PHE A 121 1.90 -13.40 31.15
C PHE A 121 2.63 -14.66 31.61
N LEU A 122 3.59 -15.17 30.82
CA LEU A 122 4.39 -16.33 31.20
C LEU A 122 5.50 -16.01 32.21
N LEU A 123 6.03 -14.78 32.19
CA LEU A 123 7.06 -14.33 33.12
C LEU A 123 6.50 -13.81 34.44
N SER A 124 5.18 -13.64 34.53
CA SER A 124 4.54 -13.01 35.67
C SER A 124 4.45 -13.98 36.85
N ASP A 125 5.36 -13.85 37.80
CA ASP A 125 5.43 -14.69 39.01
C ASP A 125 5.11 -13.90 40.28
N HIS A 126 5.17 -12.56 40.24
CA HIS A 126 4.96 -11.68 41.39
C HIS A 126 3.79 -10.70 41.22
N GLY A 127 3.14 -10.35 42.34
CA GLY A 127 1.97 -9.45 42.38
C GLY A 127 2.05 -8.19 41.49
N PRO A 128 3.12 -7.37 41.52
CA PRO A 128 3.22 -6.18 40.67
C PRO A 128 3.38 -6.49 39.17
N GLU A 129 3.95 -7.64 38.81
CA GLU A 129 4.09 -8.08 37.41
C GLU A 129 2.75 -8.56 36.84
N ILE A 130 1.90 -9.15 37.68
CA ILE A 130 0.56 -9.62 37.31
C ILE A 130 -0.31 -8.41 36.96
N ILE A 131 -0.25 -7.36 37.78
CA ILE A 131 -0.98 -6.11 37.54
C ILE A 131 -0.53 -5.48 36.22
N TYR A 132 0.79 -5.41 35.97
CA TYR A 132 1.32 -4.91 34.70
C TYR A 132 0.83 -5.71 33.49
N SER A 133 0.85 -7.04 33.57
CA SER A 133 0.41 -7.94 32.49
C SER A 133 -1.08 -7.83 32.18
N ILE A 134 -1.92 -7.65 33.21
CA ILE A 134 -3.37 -7.44 33.05
C ILE A 134 -3.66 -6.10 32.35
N ILE A 135 -3.02 -5.01 32.79
CA ILE A 135 -3.20 -3.68 32.18
C ILE A 135 -2.68 -3.70 30.74
N PHE A 136 -1.55 -4.33 30.48
CA PHE A 136 -1.01 -4.49 29.12
C PHE A 136 -1.98 -5.27 28.24
N GLY A 137 -2.53 -6.39 28.72
CA GLY A 137 -3.56 -7.14 28.02
C GLY A 137 -4.82 -6.33 27.71
N ALA A 138 -5.23 -5.43 28.61
CA ALA A 138 -6.35 -4.52 28.39
C ALA A 138 -6.03 -3.49 27.28
N SER A 139 -4.82 -2.92 27.25
CA SER A 139 -4.36 -2.04 26.17
C SER A 139 -4.40 -2.76 24.82
N VAL A 140 -3.92 -4.01 24.75
CA VAL A 140 -3.96 -4.81 23.50
C VAL A 140 -5.40 -5.04 23.02
N ARG A 141 -6.32 -5.38 23.93
CA ARG A 141 -7.74 -5.54 23.59
C ARG A 141 -8.35 -4.25 23.06
N LEU A 142 -8.01 -3.11 23.66
CA LEU A 142 -8.49 -1.81 23.23
C LEU A 142 -7.96 -1.47 21.83
N LYS A 143 -6.67 -1.72 21.54
CA LYS A 143 -6.11 -1.57 20.19
C LYS A 143 -6.82 -2.46 19.16
N THR A 144 -7.16 -3.70 19.53
CA THR A 144 -8.00 -4.57 18.68
C THR A 144 -9.37 -3.95 18.43
N GLY A 145 -10.00 -3.42 19.47
CA GLY A 145 -11.30 -2.74 19.38
C GLY A 145 -11.27 -1.55 18.43
N ILE A 146 -10.26 -0.67 18.58
CA ILE A 146 -10.02 0.48 17.70
C ILE A 146 -9.90 0.03 16.25
N LEU A 147 -9.10 -1.00 15.99
CA LEU A 147 -8.93 -1.57 14.66
C LEU A 147 -10.28 -2.07 14.12
N VAL A 148 -10.98 -2.96 14.83
CA VAL A 148 -12.27 -3.52 14.38
C VAL A 148 -13.32 -2.43 14.15
N LEU A 149 -13.39 -1.43 15.03
CA LEU A 149 -14.32 -0.32 14.94
C LEU A 149 -14.04 0.52 13.70
N GLU A 150 -12.76 0.86 13.47
CA GLU A 150 -12.35 1.57 12.26
C GLU A 150 -12.68 0.78 10.98
N ALA A 151 -12.58 -0.55 11.03
CA ALA A 151 -12.90 -1.45 9.92
C ALA A 151 -14.39 -1.49 9.58
N TYR A 152 -15.21 -1.71 10.62
CA TYR A 152 -16.61 -2.05 10.47
C TYR A 152 -17.46 -0.83 10.14
N GLN A 153 -17.20 0.29 10.81
CA GLN A 153 -17.96 1.52 10.64
C GLN A 153 -17.78 2.08 9.22
N LYS A 154 -16.54 2.12 8.72
CA LYS A 154 -16.28 2.68 7.38
C LYS A 154 -16.92 1.84 6.27
N ALA A 155 -17.10 0.53 6.48
CA ALA A 155 -17.83 -0.33 5.55
C ALA A 155 -19.36 -0.14 5.58
N ARG A 156 -19.94 0.25 6.72
CA ARG A 156 -21.40 0.35 6.90
C ARG A 156 -21.98 1.70 6.45
N TRP A 157 -21.21 2.78 6.56
CA TRP A 157 -21.72 4.15 6.42
C TRP A 157 -21.27 4.88 5.16
N VAL A 158 -20.40 4.26 4.36
CA VAL A 158 -20.21 4.73 2.98
C VAL A 158 -21.40 4.21 2.18
N THR A 159 -22.37 5.09 1.93
CA THR A 159 -23.44 4.89 0.94
C THR A 159 -22.80 4.77 -0.43
N TRP A 160 -22.44 3.53 -0.76
CA TRP A 160 -21.67 3.19 -1.94
C TRP A 160 -22.59 3.18 -3.16
N ASP A 161 -22.43 4.18 -4.02
CA ASP A 161 -23.04 4.17 -5.34
C ASP A 161 -22.19 3.32 -6.28
N ALA A 162 -22.62 2.08 -6.47
CA ALA A 162 -21.96 1.02 -7.25
C ALA A 162 -21.54 1.43 -8.65
N THR A 163 -22.23 2.44 -9.18
CA THR A 163 -22.15 2.90 -10.56
C THR A 163 -21.05 3.92 -10.79
N LYS A 164 -20.54 4.56 -9.72
CA LYS A 164 -19.62 5.71 -9.83
C LYS A 164 -18.28 5.53 -9.13
N HIS A 165 -18.18 4.64 -8.15
CA HIS A 165 -16.98 4.53 -7.32
C HIS A 165 -16.40 3.13 -7.34
N SER A 166 -15.08 3.10 -7.50
CA SER A 166 -14.34 1.85 -7.42
C SER A 166 -14.28 1.42 -5.95
N PRO A 167 -14.53 0.16 -5.62
CA PRO A 167 -14.38 -0.34 -4.26
C PRO A 167 -12.93 -0.28 -3.76
N GLU A 168 -11.95 -0.10 -4.66
CA GLU A 168 -10.57 0.26 -4.33
C GLU A 168 -10.48 1.65 -3.65
N GLU A 169 -11.31 2.63 -4.08
CA GLU A 169 -11.26 4.03 -3.60
C GLU A 169 -11.77 4.24 -2.17
N THR A 170 -12.67 3.36 -1.72
CA THR A 170 -13.24 3.38 -0.36
C THR A 170 -12.46 2.46 0.59
N SER A 171 -11.61 1.61 0.04
CA SER A 171 -10.85 0.60 0.78
C SER A 171 -9.57 1.17 1.40
N GLY A 172 -9.69 2.12 2.32
CA GLY A 172 -8.55 2.45 3.17
C GLY A 172 -8.19 1.27 4.07
N ILE A 173 -7.13 0.56 3.70
CA ILE A 173 -6.21 -0.36 4.41
C ILE A 173 -6.62 -1.24 5.59
N LEU A 174 -7.74 -1.11 6.29
CA LEU A 174 -8.23 -2.25 7.07
C LEU A 174 -8.77 -3.40 6.18
N PRO A 175 -9.09 -3.12 4.91
CA PRO A 175 -8.95 -4.06 3.81
C PRO A 175 -7.50 -4.42 3.41
N LEU A 176 -6.42 -4.28 4.18
CA LEU A 176 -5.10 -4.85 3.80
C LEU A 176 -5.20 -6.39 3.71
N LEU A 177 -6.06 -7.01 4.53
CA LEU A 177 -6.47 -8.41 4.31
C LEU A 177 -7.46 -8.56 3.16
N SER A 178 -8.43 -7.66 2.97
CA SER A 178 -9.34 -7.76 1.80
C SER A 178 -8.68 -7.44 0.46
N LEU A 179 -7.53 -6.78 0.46
CA LEU A 179 -6.75 -6.38 -0.72
C LEU A 179 -5.57 -7.33 -0.91
N GLY A 180 -4.89 -7.73 0.18
CA GLY A 180 -3.89 -8.79 0.17
C GLY A 180 -4.49 -10.18 -0.11
N VAL A 181 -5.70 -10.46 0.37
CA VAL A 181 -6.46 -11.70 0.06
C VAL A 181 -7.46 -11.45 -1.08
N PHE A 182 -7.55 -10.22 -1.62
CA PHE A 182 -8.50 -9.85 -2.67
C PHE A 182 -9.94 -10.31 -2.39
N PHE A 183 -10.37 -10.27 -1.11
CA PHE A 183 -11.67 -10.78 -0.68
C PHE A 183 -12.85 -10.10 -1.38
N TRP A 184 -12.71 -8.83 -1.76
CA TRP A 184 -13.71 -8.14 -2.56
C TRP A 184 -13.89 -8.78 -3.96
N LEU A 185 -12.83 -9.32 -4.54
CA LEU A 185 -12.87 -10.02 -5.82
C LEU A 185 -13.72 -11.29 -5.73
N ASN A 186 -13.74 -11.96 -4.57
CA ASN A 186 -14.63 -13.10 -4.34
C ASN A 186 -16.10 -12.70 -4.44
N LYS A 187 -16.49 -11.51 -3.96
CA LYS A 187 -17.86 -11.02 -4.13
C LYS A 187 -18.20 -10.79 -5.61
N LEU A 188 -17.26 -10.23 -6.38
CA LEU A 188 -17.42 -10.06 -7.82
C LEU A 188 -17.57 -11.41 -8.53
N PHE A 189 -16.69 -12.37 -8.24
CA PHE A 189 -16.74 -13.70 -8.85
C PHE A 189 -18.00 -14.46 -8.47
N LEU A 190 -18.44 -14.40 -7.21
CA LEU A 190 -19.60 -15.13 -6.74
C LEU A 190 -20.91 -14.52 -7.26
N ALA A 191 -21.03 -13.19 -7.30
CA ALA A 191 -22.20 -12.50 -7.84
C ALA A 191 -22.42 -12.78 -9.34
N ARG A 192 -21.34 -13.09 -10.06
CA ARG A 192 -21.33 -13.23 -11.53
C ARG A 192 -20.98 -14.61 -12.04
N TYR A 193 -20.83 -15.60 -11.15
CA TYR A 193 -20.54 -16.99 -11.51
C TYR A 193 -21.53 -17.60 -12.52
N ARG A 194 -22.76 -17.06 -12.62
CA ARG A 194 -23.82 -17.56 -13.51
C ARG A 194 -24.12 -16.67 -14.72
N GLN A 195 -23.39 -15.57 -14.94
CA GLN A 195 -23.66 -14.62 -16.03
C GLN A 195 -22.37 -14.24 -16.77
N THR A 196 -22.47 -13.99 -18.08
CA THR A 196 -21.33 -13.53 -18.89
C THR A 196 -20.85 -12.15 -18.43
N PHE A 197 -19.53 -11.99 -18.31
CA PHE A 197 -18.91 -10.71 -17.99
C PHE A 197 -18.99 -9.77 -19.19
N THR A 198 -19.74 -8.67 -19.07
CA THR A 198 -19.75 -7.56 -20.04
C THR A 198 -18.95 -6.38 -19.47
N ILE A 199 -18.30 -5.56 -20.31
CA ILE A 199 -17.46 -4.42 -19.89
C ILE A 199 -18.23 -3.42 -19.02
N GLU A 200 -19.50 -3.14 -19.35
CA GLU A 200 -20.40 -2.23 -18.63
C GLU A 200 -20.69 -2.64 -17.18
N SER A 201 -20.31 -3.86 -16.85
CA SER A 201 -20.60 -4.49 -15.57
C SER A 201 -19.39 -4.57 -14.65
N LEU A 202 -18.22 -4.16 -15.14
CA LEU A 202 -17.02 -4.04 -14.34
C LEU A 202 -17.09 -2.74 -13.55
N TYR A 203 -16.39 -2.72 -12.42
CA TYR A 203 -16.30 -1.52 -11.61
C TYR A 203 -15.58 -0.40 -12.38
N PRO A 204 -16.03 0.85 -12.22
CA PRO A 204 -15.35 1.98 -12.83
C PRO A 204 -13.91 2.06 -12.32
N LEU A 205 -12.98 2.47 -13.17
CA LEU A 205 -11.58 2.61 -12.80
C LEU A 205 -11.43 3.67 -11.69
N ASP A 206 -10.59 3.42 -10.69
CA ASP A 206 -10.31 4.38 -9.60
C ASP A 206 -9.84 5.72 -10.21
N SER A 207 -10.36 6.83 -9.68
CA SER A 207 -10.06 8.21 -10.07
C SER A 207 -8.56 8.55 -10.04
N SER A 208 -7.78 7.84 -9.23
CA SER A 208 -6.31 7.95 -9.22
C SER A 208 -5.64 7.40 -10.49
N PHE A 209 -6.35 6.61 -11.31
CA PHE A 209 -5.92 6.11 -12.62
C PHE A 209 -6.55 6.87 -13.78
N ASP A 210 -7.38 7.89 -13.51
CA ASP A 210 -7.99 8.67 -14.58
C ASP A 210 -6.90 9.32 -15.44
N ALA A 211 -6.92 9.00 -16.74
CA ALA A 211 -5.94 9.46 -17.70
C ALA A 211 -5.92 10.99 -17.80
N GLN A 212 -7.08 11.65 -17.64
CA GLN A 212 -7.16 13.11 -17.70
C GLN A 212 -6.52 13.77 -16.47
N ALA A 213 -6.84 13.27 -15.27
CA ALA A 213 -6.21 13.75 -14.04
C ALA A 213 -4.70 13.53 -14.02
N LEU A 214 -4.25 12.34 -14.43
CA LEU A 214 -2.81 12.02 -14.50
C LEU A 214 -2.08 12.90 -15.51
N HIS A 215 -2.67 13.08 -16.69
CA HIS A 215 -2.11 13.94 -17.73
C HIS A 215 -2.07 15.41 -17.27
N ALA A 216 -3.08 15.91 -16.56
CA ALA A 216 -3.06 17.27 -16.02
C ALA A 216 -1.91 17.49 -15.03
N GLU A 217 -1.63 16.50 -14.18
CA GLU A 217 -0.51 16.55 -13.23
C GLU A 217 0.86 16.46 -13.94
N VAL A 218 0.97 15.64 -14.99
CA VAL A 218 2.16 15.60 -15.86
C VAL A 218 2.35 16.93 -16.58
N ALA A 219 1.30 17.46 -17.22
CA ALA A 219 1.35 18.73 -17.96
C ALA A 219 1.72 19.92 -17.06
N LYS A 220 1.29 19.92 -15.79
CA LYS A 220 1.68 20.93 -14.80
C LYS A 220 3.17 20.89 -14.45
N ARG A 221 3.79 19.70 -14.54
CA ARG A 221 5.21 19.47 -14.20
C ARG A 221 6.12 19.42 -15.42
N MET A 222 5.54 19.36 -16.62
CA MET A 222 6.26 19.28 -17.88
C MET A 222 6.53 20.69 -18.41
N ASP A 223 7.80 21.07 -18.41
CA ASP A 223 8.30 22.28 -19.04
C ASP A 223 8.75 21.92 -20.46
N TYR A 224 7.88 22.14 -21.46
CA TYR A 224 8.12 21.72 -22.85
C TYR A 224 9.44 22.25 -23.42
N ASN A 225 9.90 23.42 -22.95
CA ASN A 225 11.15 24.04 -23.39
C ASN A 225 12.40 23.28 -22.93
N LYS A 226 12.30 22.47 -21.85
CA LYS A 226 13.40 21.62 -21.34
C LYS A 226 13.37 20.19 -21.87
N VAL A 227 12.33 19.81 -22.60
CA VAL A 227 12.22 18.46 -23.19
C VAL A 227 13.09 18.34 -24.44
N GLU A 228 13.29 19.44 -25.17
CA GLU A 228 14.13 19.45 -26.37
C GLU A 228 15.64 19.37 -26.07
N GLU A 229 16.09 19.76 -24.87
CA GLU A 229 17.51 19.77 -24.50
C GLU A 229 18.02 18.46 -23.86
N ASP A 230 17.15 17.61 -23.29
CA ASP A 230 17.56 16.43 -22.51
C ASP A 230 16.79 15.17 -22.90
N GLN A 231 17.54 14.15 -23.38
CA GLN A 231 17.02 12.84 -23.81
C GLN A 231 16.23 12.10 -22.71
N PHE A 232 16.45 12.43 -21.43
CA PHE A 232 15.76 11.80 -20.29
C PHE A 232 14.74 12.71 -19.59
N SER A 233 14.40 13.86 -20.17
CA SER A 233 13.50 14.84 -19.56
C SER A 233 12.13 14.24 -19.23
N LEU A 234 11.55 13.45 -20.14
CA LEU A 234 10.26 12.78 -19.95
C LEU A 234 10.30 11.74 -18.81
N LEU A 235 11.39 10.97 -18.72
CA LEU A 235 11.58 10.00 -17.63
C LEU A 235 11.68 10.71 -16.28
N LYS A 236 12.39 11.84 -16.20
CA LYS A 236 12.50 12.64 -14.97
C LYS A 236 11.15 13.20 -14.52
N VAL A 237 10.35 13.71 -15.47
CA VAL A 237 8.98 14.20 -15.18
C VAL A 237 8.10 13.05 -14.70
N LEU A 238 8.14 11.89 -15.37
CA LEU A 238 7.40 10.70 -15.00
C LEU A 238 7.73 10.24 -13.57
N VAL A 239 9.03 10.11 -13.26
CA VAL A 239 9.50 9.73 -11.92
C VAL A 239 9.07 10.75 -10.87
N ARG A 240 9.13 12.05 -11.17
CA ARG A 240 8.72 13.11 -10.24
C ARG A 240 7.21 13.13 -9.97
N THR A 241 6.41 12.81 -10.98
CA THR A 241 4.94 12.70 -10.86
C THR A 241 4.55 11.44 -10.11
N LEU A 242 5.17 10.29 -10.40
CA LEU A 242 4.83 9.00 -9.83
C LEU A 242 5.66 8.61 -8.59
N ARG A 243 6.48 9.50 -8.04
CA ARG A 243 7.41 9.19 -6.92
C ARG A 243 6.74 8.46 -5.75
N VAL A 244 5.51 8.84 -5.39
CA VAL A 244 4.78 8.22 -4.28
C VAL A 244 4.41 6.78 -4.62
N HIS A 245 3.89 6.54 -5.82
CA HIS A 245 3.56 5.22 -6.34
C HIS A 245 4.80 4.36 -6.63
N LEU A 246 5.96 4.97 -6.85
CA LEU A 246 7.25 4.31 -7.02
C LEU A 246 7.84 3.85 -5.67
N LEU A 247 7.63 4.63 -4.61
CA LEU A 247 8.09 4.31 -3.25
C LEU A 247 7.18 3.30 -2.54
N LEU A 248 5.88 3.28 -2.86
CA LEU A 248 4.87 2.44 -2.21
C LEU A 248 5.16 0.92 -2.22
N PRO A 249 5.68 0.30 -3.31
CA PRO A 249 5.95 -1.14 -3.36
C PRO A 249 7.20 -1.59 -2.57
N ILE A 250 8.08 -0.66 -2.22
CA ILE A 250 9.36 -0.95 -1.54
C ILE A 250 9.15 -1.56 -0.14
N PRO A 251 8.38 -0.93 0.77
CA PRO A 251 8.12 -1.51 2.10
C PRO A 251 7.55 -2.93 2.08
N PRO A 252 6.47 -3.26 1.34
CA PRO A 252 5.95 -4.63 1.33
C PRO A 252 6.95 -5.63 0.74
N ARG A 253 7.80 -5.22 -0.22
CA ARG A 253 8.86 -6.09 -0.76
C ARG A 253 9.97 -6.32 0.27
N ALA A 254 10.36 -5.32 1.06
CA ALA A 254 11.33 -5.46 2.13
C ALA A 254 10.85 -6.43 3.22
N VAL A 255 9.57 -6.32 3.60
CA VAL A 255 8.94 -7.24 4.55
C VAL A 255 8.92 -8.67 4.01
N LEU A 256 8.63 -8.85 2.71
CA LEU A 256 8.69 -10.17 2.06
C LEU A 256 10.11 -10.77 2.11
N ILE A 257 11.15 -9.98 1.88
CA ILE A 257 12.55 -10.44 2.01
C ILE A 257 12.83 -10.91 3.45
N ALA A 258 12.39 -10.13 4.45
CA ALA A 258 12.56 -10.50 5.85
C ALA A 258 11.86 -11.84 6.18
N PHE A 259 10.61 -12.04 5.73
CA PHE A 259 9.92 -13.32 5.95
C PHE A 259 10.58 -14.51 5.28
N ASN A 260 11.16 -14.35 4.08
CA ASN A 260 11.92 -15.42 3.42
C ASN A 260 13.15 -15.84 4.24
N ILE A 261 13.83 -14.88 4.89
CA ILE A 261 14.96 -15.17 5.79
C ILE A 261 14.46 -15.91 7.04
N TYR A 262 13.37 -15.43 7.63
CA TYR A 262 12.77 -16.09 8.79
C TYR A 262 12.31 -17.51 8.46
N GLN A 263 11.84 -17.78 7.24
CA GLN A 263 11.51 -19.13 6.79
C GLN A 263 12.73 -20.06 6.83
N ALA A 264 13.90 -19.61 6.35
CA ALA A 264 15.12 -20.42 6.37
C ALA A 264 15.57 -20.74 7.82
N LEU A 265 15.57 -19.74 8.70
CA LEU A 265 15.92 -19.90 10.12
C LEU A 265 14.89 -20.75 10.89
N PHE A 266 13.63 -20.68 10.50
CA PHE A 266 12.55 -21.48 11.07
C PHE A 266 12.75 -22.97 10.80
N ILE A 267 13.14 -23.34 9.57
CA ILE A 267 13.40 -24.74 9.21
C ILE A 267 14.54 -25.31 10.06
N GLU A 268 15.62 -24.55 10.24
CA GLU A 268 16.75 -24.94 11.11
C GLU A 268 16.29 -25.18 12.55
N SER A 269 15.47 -24.26 13.08
CA SER A 269 14.92 -24.36 14.45
C SER A 269 13.97 -25.57 14.59
N LEU A 270 13.18 -25.86 13.56
CA LEU A 270 12.26 -27.00 13.51
C LEU A 270 13.01 -28.34 13.49
N VAL A 271 14.02 -28.47 12.63
CA VAL A 271 14.84 -29.68 12.56
C VAL A 271 15.57 -29.92 13.88
N THR A 272 16.10 -28.86 14.50
CA THR A 272 16.76 -28.93 15.80
C THR A 272 15.80 -29.39 16.90
N TYR A 273 14.58 -28.84 16.95
CA TYR A 273 13.55 -29.24 17.90
C TYR A 273 13.14 -30.71 17.74
N LEU A 274 12.97 -31.18 16.50
CA LEU A 274 12.60 -32.57 16.22
C LEU A 274 13.72 -33.57 16.55
N SER A 275 14.97 -33.12 16.54
CA SER A 275 16.14 -33.95 16.87
C SER A 275 16.38 -34.11 18.37
N LEU A 276 15.78 -33.26 19.21
CA LEU A 276 15.88 -33.32 20.67
C LEU A 276 14.91 -34.37 21.24
N SER A 277 15.36 -35.11 22.26
CA SER A 277 14.52 -36.02 23.04
C SER A 277 14.91 -35.94 24.53
N PRO A 278 13.97 -35.68 25.47
CA PRO A 278 12.53 -35.45 25.26
C PRO A 278 12.24 -34.05 24.69
N GLN A 279 11.12 -33.93 23.96
CA GLN A 279 10.68 -32.67 23.36
C GLN A 279 9.81 -31.87 24.34
N ASP A 280 10.06 -30.57 24.47
CA ASP A 280 9.23 -29.66 25.26
C ASP A 280 8.00 -29.19 24.46
N PRO A 281 6.76 -29.56 24.85
CA PRO A 281 5.55 -29.20 24.12
C PRO A 281 5.34 -27.68 24.00
N ASN A 282 5.84 -26.89 24.96
CA ASN A 282 5.71 -25.43 24.92
C ASN A 282 6.54 -24.81 23.78
N VAL A 283 7.68 -25.41 23.42
CA VAL A 283 8.47 -25.03 22.25
C VAL A 283 7.71 -25.38 20.97
N GLY A 284 7.11 -26.57 20.90
CA GLY A 284 6.29 -27.00 19.76
C GLY A 284 5.15 -26.04 19.43
N TYR A 285 4.37 -25.61 20.43
CA TYR A 285 3.29 -24.64 20.22
C TYR A 285 3.77 -23.27 19.71
N ARG A 286 4.96 -22.82 20.15
CA ARG A 286 5.56 -21.58 19.63
C ARG A 286 5.95 -21.73 18.17
N LEU A 287 6.46 -22.89 17.79
CA LEU A 287 6.88 -23.19 16.43
C LEU A 287 5.69 -23.25 15.48
N ILE A 288 4.57 -23.86 15.88
CA ILE A 288 3.31 -23.84 15.11
C ILE A 288 2.82 -22.41 14.86
N GLY A 289 2.83 -21.57 15.90
CA GLY A 289 2.47 -20.16 15.77
C GLY A 289 3.39 -19.40 14.82
N ALA A 290 4.71 -19.67 14.88
CA ALA A 290 5.69 -19.09 13.98
C ALA A 290 5.45 -19.50 12.51
N THR A 291 5.10 -20.77 12.25
CA THR A 291 4.73 -21.26 10.91
C THR A 291 3.59 -20.45 10.33
N ILE A 292 2.47 -20.35 11.04
CA ILE A 292 1.27 -19.66 10.56
C ILE A 292 1.60 -18.20 10.26
N LEU A 293 2.37 -17.55 11.14
CA LEU A 293 2.78 -16.17 10.99
C LEU A 293 3.68 -15.95 9.76
N ILE A 294 4.73 -16.76 9.60
CA ILE A 294 5.70 -16.61 8.52
C ILE A 294 5.02 -16.82 7.16
N TYR A 295 4.30 -17.92 6.97
CA TYR A 295 3.70 -18.24 5.67
C TYR A 295 2.53 -17.30 5.32
N SER A 296 1.70 -16.91 6.29
CA SER A 296 0.66 -15.89 6.06
C SER A 296 1.28 -14.53 5.72
N GLY A 297 2.36 -14.16 6.42
CA GLY A 297 3.13 -12.94 6.17
C GLY A 297 3.74 -12.91 4.78
N ILE A 298 4.28 -14.03 4.29
CA ILE A 298 4.79 -14.18 2.91
C ILE A 298 3.66 -13.92 1.91
N GLY A 299 2.52 -14.60 2.07
CA GLY A 299 1.38 -14.49 1.15
C GLY A 299 0.84 -13.07 1.05
N ILE A 300 0.57 -12.45 2.19
CA ILE A 300 0.03 -11.07 2.26
C ILE A 300 1.06 -10.07 1.70
N SER A 301 2.32 -10.15 2.09
CA SER A 301 3.36 -9.23 1.63
C SER A 301 3.60 -9.36 0.13
N TYR A 302 3.59 -10.60 -0.39
CA TYR A 302 3.70 -10.87 -1.82
C TYR A 302 2.52 -10.26 -2.58
N ALA A 303 1.28 -10.54 -2.14
CA ALA A 303 0.08 -9.99 -2.78
C ALA A 303 0.07 -8.46 -2.82
N LEU A 304 0.40 -7.80 -1.70
CA LEU A 304 0.48 -6.34 -1.62
C LEU A 304 1.56 -5.76 -2.52
N SER A 305 2.76 -6.36 -2.49
CA SER A 305 3.84 -5.91 -3.37
C SER A 305 3.42 -6.03 -4.84
N ARG A 306 2.82 -7.16 -5.24
CA ARG A 306 2.30 -7.36 -6.60
C ARG A 306 1.22 -6.35 -6.93
N TYR A 307 0.27 -6.11 -6.03
CA TYR A 307 -0.78 -5.12 -6.23
C TYR A 307 -0.20 -3.73 -6.54
N CYS A 308 0.68 -3.21 -5.69
CA CYS A 308 1.31 -1.89 -5.90
C CYS A 308 2.12 -1.83 -7.20
N HIS A 309 2.85 -2.90 -7.55
CA HIS A 309 3.55 -2.97 -8.83
C HIS A 309 2.59 -2.93 -10.02
N HIS A 310 1.47 -3.66 -9.94
CA HIS A 310 0.45 -3.66 -10.98
C HIS A 310 -0.17 -2.25 -11.15
N GLN A 311 -0.48 -1.56 -10.06
CA GLN A 311 -1.00 -0.19 -10.09
C GLN A 311 -0.02 0.78 -10.77
N LEU A 312 1.25 0.78 -10.34
CA LEU A 312 2.28 1.63 -10.92
C LEU A 312 2.40 1.40 -12.44
N ARG A 313 2.37 0.13 -12.87
CA ARG A 313 2.47 -0.26 -14.28
C ARG A 313 1.29 0.26 -15.10
N THR A 314 0.08 0.16 -14.57
CA THR A 314 -1.12 0.68 -15.24
C THR A 314 -1.07 2.20 -15.37
N MET A 315 -0.63 2.92 -14.33
CA MET A 315 -0.48 4.37 -14.38
C MET A 315 0.57 4.82 -15.40
N VAL A 316 1.75 4.20 -15.40
CA VAL A 316 2.81 4.47 -16.39
C VAL A 316 2.30 4.23 -17.81
N HIS A 317 1.58 3.11 -18.03
CA HIS A 317 1.01 2.79 -19.32
C HIS A 317 -0.02 3.84 -19.77
N SER A 318 -0.93 4.25 -18.87
CA SER A 318 -1.93 5.29 -19.17
C SER A 318 -1.29 6.61 -19.61
N ILE A 319 -0.25 7.07 -18.92
CA ILE A 319 0.50 8.29 -19.30
C ILE A 319 1.16 8.10 -20.65
N LEU A 320 1.91 7.00 -20.81
CA LEU A 320 2.73 6.79 -22.00
C LEU A 320 1.88 6.68 -23.25
N VAL A 321 0.75 5.96 -23.20
CA VAL A 321 -0.23 5.87 -24.29
C VAL A 321 -0.80 7.24 -24.64
N THR A 322 -1.18 8.03 -23.64
CA THR A 322 -1.81 9.35 -23.84
C THR A 322 -0.84 10.33 -24.51
N GLU A 323 0.40 10.45 -24.00
CA GLU A 323 1.42 11.32 -24.59
C GLU A 323 1.82 10.87 -26.00
N THR A 324 1.91 9.56 -26.20
CA THR A 324 2.26 8.98 -27.49
C THR A 324 1.19 9.26 -28.54
N PHE A 325 -0.09 9.05 -28.21
CA PHE A 325 -1.20 9.33 -29.12
C PHE A 325 -1.27 10.83 -29.45
N ARG A 326 -0.96 11.69 -28.47
CA ARG A 326 -0.87 13.14 -28.68
C ARG A 326 0.29 13.53 -29.59
N ALA A 327 1.45 12.91 -29.43
CA ALA A 327 2.58 13.10 -30.33
C ALA A 327 2.25 12.62 -31.76
N ALA A 328 1.64 11.44 -31.88
CA ALA A 328 1.23 10.87 -33.16
C ALA A 328 0.20 11.74 -33.90
N THR A 329 -0.79 12.30 -33.19
CA THR A 329 -1.80 13.20 -33.78
C THR A 329 -1.22 14.55 -34.20
N ARG A 330 -0.17 15.05 -33.54
CA ARG A 330 0.57 16.24 -33.99
C ARG A 330 1.40 15.97 -35.25
N ILE A 331 2.06 14.80 -35.32
CA ILE A 331 2.91 14.42 -36.47
C ILE A 331 2.05 14.12 -37.71
N ARG A 332 0.89 13.47 -37.53
CA ARG A 332 -0.07 13.13 -38.61
C ARG A 332 -0.65 14.33 -39.36
N LEU A 333 -0.55 15.53 -38.80
CA LEU A 333 -0.93 16.76 -39.47
C LEU A 333 0.15 17.22 -40.50
N GLY A 334 1.27 16.49 -40.62
CA GLY A 334 2.46 16.91 -41.38
C GLY A 334 2.90 16.05 -42.57
N LEU A 335 2.78 14.71 -42.57
CA LEU A 335 3.37 13.83 -43.62
C LEU A 335 2.59 12.51 -43.83
N GLY A 336 2.80 11.85 -44.98
CA GLY A 336 1.88 10.85 -45.56
C GLY A 336 2.27 9.36 -45.50
N ASP A 337 3.17 8.91 -44.62
CA ASP A 337 3.53 7.47 -44.50
C ASP A 337 3.64 6.98 -43.03
N ASP A 338 2.58 7.26 -42.26
CA ASP A 338 2.61 7.26 -40.78
C ASP A 338 2.21 5.94 -40.11
N SER A 339 1.82 4.91 -40.86
CA SER A 339 1.37 3.64 -40.23
C SER A 339 2.53 2.86 -39.62
N ALA A 340 3.67 2.76 -40.31
CA ALA A 340 4.85 2.07 -39.81
C ALA A 340 5.45 2.78 -38.58
N ALA A 341 5.46 4.11 -38.59
CA ALA A 341 5.89 4.92 -37.46
C ALA A 341 4.98 4.69 -36.23
N LEU A 342 3.66 4.64 -36.43
CA LEU A 342 2.70 4.37 -35.35
C LEU A 342 2.91 2.96 -34.76
N THR A 343 3.14 1.95 -35.59
CA THR A 343 3.43 0.58 -35.15
C THR A 343 4.72 0.52 -34.35
N LEU A 344 5.80 1.13 -34.84
CA LEU A 344 7.10 1.15 -34.15
C LEU A 344 6.98 1.82 -32.77
N ILE A 345 6.35 3.00 -32.72
CA ILE A 345 6.11 3.75 -31.50
C ILE A 345 5.27 2.94 -30.49
N SER A 346 4.23 2.23 -30.95
CA SER A 346 3.41 1.36 -30.09
C SER A 346 4.20 0.17 -29.55
N THR A 347 5.05 -0.46 -30.38
CA THR A 347 5.88 -1.58 -29.95
C THR A 347 7.00 -1.16 -28.99
N ASP A 348 7.61 0.01 -29.20
CA ASP A 348 8.67 0.52 -28.32
C ASP A 348 8.11 0.96 -26.96
N MET A 349 6.91 1.55 -26.95
CA MET A 349 6.18 1.85 -25.72
C MET A 349 5.93 0.59 -24.89
N GLU A 350 5.52 -0.51 -25.51
CA GLU A 350 5.29 -1.77 -24.83
C GLU A 350 6.58 -2.36 -24.24
N ARG A 351 7.71 -2.21 -24.96
CA ARG A 351 9.04 -2.58 -24.45
C ARG A 351 9.47 -1.72 -23.27
N ILE A 352 9.28 -0.40 -23.34
CA ILE A 352 9.59 0.53 -22.24
C ILE A 352 8.73 0.19 -21.02
N ARG A 353 7.43 -0.07 -21.22
CA ARG A 353 6.52 -0.53 -20.17
C ARG A 353 7.09 -1.77 -19.49
N MET A 354 7.43 -2.80 -20.26
CA MET A 354 7.99 -4.04 -19.74
C MET A 354 9.34 -3.82 -19.04
N GLY A 355 10.23 -2.98 -19.58
CA GLY A 355 11.52 -2.68 -18.97
C GLY A 355 11.39 -1.96 -17.62
N LEU A 356 10.52 -0.95 -17.54
CA LEU A 356 10.26 -0.23 -16.29
C LEU A 356 9.63 -1.14 -15.23
N CYS A 357 8.91 -2.21 -15.63
CA CYS A 357 8.34 -3.20 -14.71
C CYS A 357 9.42 -3.95 -13.91
N PHE A 358 10.60 -4.15 -14.47
CA PHE A 358 11.62 -5.01 -13.85
C PHE A 358 12.59 -4.26 -12.94
N VAL A 359 12.74 -2.94 -13.06
CA VAL A 359 13.76 -2.18 -12.32
C VAL A 359 13.70 -2.44 -10.80
N HIS A 360 12.51 -2.32 -10.20
CA HIS A 360 12.34 -2.58 -8.77
C HIS A 360 12.55 -4.05 -8.40
N GLU A 361 12.05 -4.97 -9.22
CA GLU A 361 12.16 -6.41 -8.95
C GLU A 361 13.60 -6.89 -9.08
N THR A 362 14.36 -6.38 -10.06
CA THR A 362 15.78 -6.70 -10.25
C THR A 362 16.61 -6.18 -9.09
N LEU A 363 16.43 -4.92 -8.68
CA LEU A 363 17.15 -4.36 -7.53
C LEU A 363 16.83 -5.14 -6.23
N ALA A 364 15.55 -5.44 -5.99
CA ALA A 364 15.15 -6.24 -4.83
C ALA A 364 15.74 -7.66 -4.88
N SER A 365 15.77 -8.27 -6.07
CA SER A 365 16.34 -9.62 -6.26
C SER A 365 17.85 -9.66 -6.02
N ILE A 366 18.59 -8.62 -6.43
CA ILE A 366 20.03 -8.51 -6.14
C ILE A 366 20.26 -8.44 -4.64
N ILE A 367 19.49 -7.61 -3.93
CA ILE A 367 19.57 -7.50 -2.46
C ILE A 367 19.23 -8.83 -1.79
N GLN A 368 18.15 -9.48 -2.22
CA GLN A 368 17.72 -10.77 -1.69
C GLN A 368 18.77 -11.86 -1.94
N ALA A 369 19.38 -11.89 -3.12
CA ALA A 369 20.45 -12.84 -3.46
C ALA A 369 21.69 -12.60 -2.60
N GLY A 370 22.12 -11.35 -2.41
CA GLY A 370 23.25 -11.01 -1.55
C GLY A 370 23.03 -11.41 -0.09
N LEU A 371 21.81 -11.23 0.41
CA LEU A 371 21.45 -11.58 1.78
C LEU A 371 21.34 -13.10 1.98
N ALA A 372 20.78 -13.82 0.99
CA ALA A 372 20.77 -15.28 0.97
C ALA A 372 22.20 -15.85 0.91
N ALA A 373 23.07 -15.23 0.09
CA ALA A 373 24.47 -15.59 -0.02
C ALA A 373 25.21 -15.43 1.31
N TRP A 374 25.01 -14.29 1.98
CA TRP A 374 25.58 -14.03 3.30
C TRP A 374 25.11 -15.06 4.34
N LEU A 375 23.82 -15.41 4.34
CA LEU A 375 23.25 -16.36 5.28
C LEU A 375 23.76 -17.78 5.03
N LEU A 376 23.91 -18.17 3.77
CA LEU A 376 24.44 -19.47 3.38
C LEU A 376 25.94 -19.61 3.70
N HIS A 377 26.70 -18.53 3.53
CA HIS A 377 28.09 -18.47 4.00
C HIS A 377 28.18 -18.68 5.52
N ARG A 378 27.26 -18.12 6.30
CA ARG A 378 27.24 -18.29 7.76
C ARG A 378 26.97 -19.74 8.20
N GLN A 379 26.14 -20.49 7.45
CA GLN A 379 25.77 -21.86 7.81
C GLN A 379 26.78 -22.91 7.32
N VAL A 380 27.30 -22.78 6.09
CA VAL A 380 28.12 -23.83 5.43
C VAL A 380 29.56 -23.39 5.17
N GLY A 381 29.93 -22.15 5.54
CA GLY A 381 31.27 -21.62 5.36
C GLY A 381 31.65 -21.43 3.88
N VAL A 382 32.85 -21.86 3.50
CA VAL A 382 33.43 -21.65 2.16
C VAL A 382 32.78 -22.53 1.09
N VAL A 383 32.12 -23.62 1.48
CA VAL A 383 31.46 -24.57 0.55
C VAL A 383 30.35 -23.89 -0.27
N PHE A 384 29.81 -22.77 0.21
CA PHE A 384 28.84 -21.94 -0.49
C PHE A 384 29.33 -21.39 -1.85
N VAL A 385 30.64 -21.31 -2.11
CA VAL A 385 31.15 -20.82 -3.41
C VAL A 385 30.70 -21.70 -4.58
N ALA A 386 30.54 -23.02 -4.36
CA ALA A 386 30.11 -23.96 -5.40
C ALA A 386 28.72 -23.63 -5.99
N PRO A 387 27.63 -23.52 -5.20
CA PRO A 387 26.32 -23.17 -5.73
C PRO A 387 26.27 -21.76 -6.37
N ILE A 388 27.04 -20.79 -5.88
CA ILE A 388 27.14 -19.48 -6.56
C ILE A 388 27.74 -19.65 -7.95
N GLY A 389 28.83 -20.41 -8.06
CA GLY A 389 29.50 -20.67 -9.34
C GLY A 389 28.52 -21.27 -10.35
N VAL A 390 27.71 -22.25 -9.94
CA VAL A 390 26.67 -22.84 -10.78
C VAL A 390 25.65 -21.80 -11.24
N VAL A 391 25.17 -20.95 -10.32
CA VAL A 391 24.22 -19.88 -10.66
C VAL A 391 24.83 -18.90 -11.67
N VAL A 392 26.07 -18.47 -11.48
CA VAL A 392 26.76 -17.56 -12.41
C VAL A 392 26.93 -18.20 -13.78
N VAL A 393 27.35 -19.47 -13.85
CA VAL A 393 27.47 -20.22 -15.12
C VAL A 393 26.12 -20.30 -15.83
N TYR A 394 25.04 -20.59 -15.10
CA TYR A 394 23.69 -20.61 -15.66
C TYR A 394 23.25 -19.24 -16.19
N PHE A 395 23.52 -18.15 -15.46
CA PHE A 395 23.23 -16.79 -15.91
C PHE A 395 24.01 -16.41 -17.17
N VAL A 396 25.29 -16.74 -17.24
CA VAL A 396 26.12 -16.49 -18.44
C VAL A 396 25.60 -17.32 -19.62
N GLY A 397 25.31 -18.61 -19.42
CA GLY A 397 24.75 -19.48 -20.45
C GLY A 397 23.41 -18.97 -20.98
N LEU A 398 22.52 -18.54 -20.09
CA LEU A 398 21.23 -17.94 -20.47
C LEU A 398 21.42 -16.64 -21.25
N GLY A 399 22.37 -15.79 -20.86
CA GLY A 399 22.70 -14.55 -21.57
C GLY A 399 23.18 -14.81 -23.02
N VAL A 400 24.03 -15.82 -23.21
CA VAL A 400 24.47 -16.25 -24.55
C VAL A 400 23.30 -16.76 -25.37
N LEU A 401 22.42 -17.59 -24.78
CA LEU A 401 21.25 -18.14 -25.46
C LEU A 401 20.25 -17.04 -25.86
N ILE A 402 20.02 -16.05 -25.00
CA ILE A 402 19.14 -14.91 -25.31
C ILE A 402 19.70 -14.10 -26.48
N ASN A 403 21.00 -13.83 -26.51
CA ASN A 403 21.62 -13.12 -27.63
C ASN A 403 21.46 -13.90 -28.94
N TYR A 404 21.74 -15.20 -28.92
CA TYR A 404 21.58 -16.07 -30.09
C TYR A 404 20.13 -16.11 -30.59
N THR A 405 19.16 -16.21 -29.67
CA THR A 405 17.74 -16.22 -30.02
C THR A 405 17.29 -14.86 -30.56
N GLY A 406 17.81 -13.76 -30.01
CA GLY A 406 17.53 -12.40 -30.48
C GLY A 406 18.01 -12.17 -31.92
N ASP A 407 19.18 -12.69 -32.27
CA ASP A 407 19.69 -12.64 -33.64
C ASP A 407 18.87 -13.52 -34.59
N SER A 408 18.43 -14.70 -34.14
CA SER A 408 17.55 -15.58 -34.91
C SER A 408 16.13 -15.04 -35.10
N GLN A 409 15.65 -14.12 -34.26
CA GLN A 409 14.35 -13.45 -34.42
C GLN A 409 14.42 -12.23 -35.36
N ARG A 410 15.63 -11.74 -35.68
CA ARG A 410 15.86 -10.63 -36.61
C ARG A 410 16.13 -11.10 -38.05
N SER A 411 16.63 -12.33 -38.21
CA SER A 411 16.72 -13.02 -39.51
C SER A 411 15.37 -13.60 -39.91
#